data_AF-A0AAD9UBN9-F1
#
_entry.id   AF-A0AAD9UBN9-F1
#
_cell.length_a   1.000
_cell.length_b   1.000
_cell.length_c   1.000
_cell.angle_alpha   90.00
_cell.angle_beta   90.00
_cell.angle_gamma   90.00
#
_symmetry.space_group_name_H-M   'P 1'
#
loop_
_entity.id
_entity.type
_entity.pdbx_description
1 polymer ?
#
loop_
_entity_poly.entity_id
_entity_poly.type
_entity_poly.pdbx_seq_one_letter_code
_entity_poly.pdbx_strand_id
1 'polypeptide(L)'
;MQAKLQEKVEYTDLAPPSGTGSAPALRLTRLDRYLHGPTVVTSAQYHTNDDVLRASRTVVQEMLSWQPQLTQVLPNNIAASILGELSPGGALMQGCMSRELHQMVSPDIQLELKHLYNAVCELLRHFWSCFPTTSKFLEEKAVRMKDSLERFQYAKLLPVKEKIQNYHYTVNLVGHLEAMLEAAYNKFNVWQMKRLSKKS
;
A
#
# COMPACT_ATOMS: atom_id res chain seq x y z
N MET A 1 -39.88 31.67 -42.33
CA MET A 1 -39.33 30.45 -42.96
C MET A 1 -38.06 29.93 -42.27
N GLN A 2 -37.31 30.77 -41.54
CA GLN A 2 -36.13 30.36 -40.75
C GLN A 2 -36.45 29.48 -39.51
N ALA A 3 -37.56 29.73 -38.81
CA ALA A 3 -37.93 28.96 -37.61
C ALA A 3 -38.19 27.46 -37.89
N LYS A 4 -38.85 27.14 -39.00
CA LYS A 4 -39.11 25.74 -39.42
C LYS A 4 -37.86 25.00 -39.89
N LEU A 5 -36.80 25.72 -40.27
CA LEU A 5 -35.52 25.13 -40.65
C LEU A 5 -34.68 24.82 -39.41
N GLN A 6 -34.73 25.65 -38.36
CA GLN A 6 -34.04 25.36 -37.09
C GLN A 6 -34.60 24.12 -36.39
N GLU A 7 -35.93 23.97 -36.36
CA GLU A 7 -36.60 22.80 -35.78
C GLU A 7 -36.22 21.48 -36.47
N LYS A 8 -35.88 21.51 -37.78
CA LYS A 8 -35.44 20.33 -38.54
C LYS A 8 -33.94 20.04 -38.49
N VAL A 9 -33.14 20.97 -37.96
CA VAL A 9 -31.70 20.79 -37.74
C VAL A 9 -31.42 20.26 -36.33
N GLU A 10 -32.32 20.52 -35.38
CA GLU A 10 -32.21 20.09 -34.00
C GLU A 10 -32.65 18.63 -33.83
N TYR A 11 -31.72 17.69 -34.05
CA TYR A 11 -31.93 16.29 -33.71
C TYR A 11 -31.94 16.11 -32.19
N THR A 12 -33.08 15.69 -31.63
CA THR A 12 -33.29 15.48 -30.19
C THR A 12 -32.29 14.48 -29.57
N ASP A 13 -31.70 13.62 -30.40
CA ASP A 13 -30.69 12.60 -30.02
C ASP A 13 -29.24 13.15 -29.98
N LEU A 14 -29.00 14.32 -30.59
CA LEU A 14 -27.72 15.04 -30.57
C LEU A 14 -27.75 16.28 -29.65
N ALA A 15 -28.91 16.65 -29.12
CA ALA A 15 -29.02 17.69 -28.12
C ALA A 15 -28.32 17.22 -26.83
N PRO A 16 -27.43 18.04 -26.21
CA PRO A 16 -26.93 17.72 -24.89
C PRO A 16 -28.15 17.53 -23.96
N PRO A 17 -28.15 16.52 -23.07
CA PRO A 17 -29.31 16.26 -22.24
C PRO A 17 -29.74 17.55 -21.56
N SER A 18 -30.94 18.03 -21.87
CA SER A 18 -31.54 19.26 -21.33
C SER A 18 -32.04 19.04 -19.89
N GLY A 19 -31.20 18.38 -19.10
CA GLY A 19 -31.21 18.42 -17.68
C GLY A 19 -29.78 18.75 -17.30
N THR A 20 -29.54 19.97 -16.82
CA THR A 20 -28.60 20.14 -15.73
C THR A 20 -29.08 19.16 -14.67
N GLY A 21 -28.53 17.94 -14.69
CA GLY A 21 -28.83 16.91 -13.71
C GLY A 21 -28.45 17.54 -12.39
N SER A 22 -29.44 18.08 -11.67
CA SER A 22 -29.24 18.70 -10.38
C SER A 22 -28.49 17.68 -9.57
N ALA A 23 -27.22 17.95 -9.31
CA ALA A 23 -26.38 17.02 -8.58
C ALA A 23 -27.14 16.63 -7.31
N PRO A 24 -27.25 15.33 -6.99
CA PRO A 24 -28.02 14.90 -5.84
C PRO A 24 -27.52 15.67 -4.62
N ALA A 25 -28.41 16.36 -3.92
CA ALA A 25 -28.03 17.18 -2.78
C ALA A 25 -27.43 16.27 -1.70
N LEU A 26 -26.09 16.26 -1.60
CA LEU A 26 -25.35 15.42 -0.65
C LEU A 26 -25.41 16.07 0.73
N ARG A 27 -26.30 15.56 1.60
CA ARG A 27 -26.31 15.91 3.02
C ARG A 27 -25.43 14.94 3.80
N LEU A 28 -24.25 15.39 4.18
CA LEU A 28 -23.33 14.62 5.01
C LEU A 28 -23.87 14.56 6.45
N THR A 29 -24.23 13.37 6.92
CA THR A 29 -24.80 13.17 8.28
C THR A 29 -23.73 13.04 9.37
N ARG A 30 -22.48 12.75 9.01
CA ARG A 30 -21.38 12.48 9.95
C ARG A 30 -20.09 13.18 9.53
N LEU A 31 -20.10 14.52 9.59
CA LEU A 31 -18.95 15.36 9.24
C LEU A 31 -17.71 15.03 10.08
N ASP A 32 -17.88 14.68 11.36
CA ASP A 32 -16.77 14.39 12.28
C ASP A 32 -15.86 13.25 11.79
N ARG A 33 -16.41 12.27 11.07
CA ARG A 33 -15.62 11.16 10.51
C ARG A 33 -14.66 11.65 9.42
N TYR A 34 -15.07 12.64 8.65
CA TYR A 34 -14.24 13.22 7.59
C TYR A 34 -13.18 14.15 8.15
N LEU A 35 -13.41 14.77 9.30
CA LEU A 35 -12.40 15.60 9.99
C LEU A 35 -11.21 14.77 10.48
N HIS A 36 -11.45 13.56 10.99
CA HIS A 36 -10.39 12.68 11.51
C HIS A 36 -9.75 11.79 10.43
N GLY A 37 -10.47 11.55 9.33
CA GLY A 37 -10.03 10.71 8.22
C GLY A 37 -9.83 9.23 8.63
N PRO A 38 -9.26 8.42 7.72
CA PRO A 38 -8.89 7.03 8.00
C PRO A 38 -7.57 6.99 8.79
N THR A 39 -7.54 7.59 9.97
CA THR A 39 -6.46 7.41 10.92
C THR A 39 -6.75 6.19 11.78
N VAL A 40 -5.73 5.37 12.02
CA VAL A 40 -5.85 4.29 13.01
C VAL A 40 -6.22 4.95 14.33
N VAL A 41 -7.28 4.48 14.99
CA VAL A 41 -7.71 5.01 16.29
C VAL A 41 -6.55 4.82 17.26
N THR A 42 -5.73 5.85 17.41
CA THR A 42 -4.74 5.91 18.46
C THR A 42 -5.53 5.94 19.75
N SER A 43 -5.21 5.06 20.69
CA SER A 43 -5.77 5.13 22.04
C SER A 43 -5.48 6.49 22.61
N ALA A 44 -6.45 7.40 22.53
CA ALA A 44 -6.39 8.67 23.20
C ALA A 44 -6.30 8.35 24.68
N GLN A 45 -5.17 8.68 25.30
CA GLN A 45 -5.05 8.62 26.75
C GLN A 45 -6.10 9.59 27.29
N TYR A 46 -7.11 9.03 27.96
CA TYR A 46 -8.12 9.82 28.65
C TYR A 46 -7.45 10.47 29.85
N HIS A 47 -7.12 11.76 29.72
CA HIS A 47 -6.66 12.56 30.83
C HIS A 47 -7.88 13.05 31.62
N THR A 48 -7.77 13.07 32.94
CA THR A 48 -8.85 13.63 33.75
C THR A 48 -8.82 15.17 33.63
N ASN A 49 -9.96 15.83 33.86
CA ASN A 49 -9.99 17.30 33.89
C ASN A 49 -9.01 17.88 34.91
N ASP A 50 -8.75 17.15 36.00
CA ASP A 50 -7.79 17.56 37.02
C ASP A 50 -6.34 17.51 36.51
N ASP A 51 -5.98 16.52 35.69
CA ASP A 51 -4.64 16.45 35.05
C ASP A 51 -4.41 17.63 34.11
N VAL A 52 -5.43 18.02 33.34
CA VAL A 52 -5.36 19.19 32.45
C VAL A 52 -5.17 20.48 33.24
N LEU A 53 -5.93 20.65 34.34
CA LEU A 53 -5.80 21.81 35.22
C LEU A 53 -4.44 21.86 35.93
N ARG A 54 -3.93 20.71 36.38
CA ARG A 54 -2.59 20.60 36.96
C ARG A 54 -1.52 20.95 35.94
N ALA A 55 -1.55 20.36 34.75
CA ALA A 55 -0.59 20.65 33.68
C ALA A 55 -0.60 22.13 33.30
N SER A 56 -1.79 22.74 33.17
CA SER A 56 -1.92 24.17 32.89
C SER A 56 -1.28 25.04 33.99
N ARG A 57 -1.54 24.73 35.27
CA ARG A 57 -0.91 25.45 36.40
C ARG A 57 0.60 25.26 36.43
N THR A 58 1.09 24.04 36.19
CA THR A 58 2.52 23.74 36.14
C THR A 58 3.20 24.54 35.02
N VAL A 59 2.65 24.54 33.81
CA VAL A 59 3.20 25.30 32.68
C VAL A 59 3.22 26.81 32.99
N VAL A 60 2.14 27.37 33.53
CA VAL A 60 2.08 28.79 33.91
C VAL A 60 3.13 29.11 34.98
N GLN A 61 3.25 28.25 35.99
CA GLN A 61 4.24 28.43 37.06
C GLN A 61 5.67 28.33 36.51
N GLU A 62 5.97 27.33 35.70
CA GLU A 62 7.28 27.12 35.07
C GLU A 62 7.66 28.29 34.17
N MET A 63 6.71 28.82 33.38
CA MET A 63 6.92 30.01 32.55
C MET A 63 7.21 31.26 33.38
N LEU A 64 6.48 31.46 34.49
CA LEU A 64 6.68 32.61 35.38
C LEU A 64 8.00 32.52 36.15
N SER A 65 8.42 31.32 36.53
CA SER A 65 9.69 31.07 37.22
C SER A 65 10.86 30.76 36.27
N TRP A 66 10.65 30.88 34.96
CA TRP A 66 11.66 30.49 33.98
C TRP A 66 12.88 31.41 34.07
N GLN A 67 14.05 30.81 34.23
CA GLN A 67 15.33 31.51 34.18
C GLN A 67 16.24 30.83 33.15
N PRO A 68 16.88 31.60 32.25
CA PRO A 68 17.73 31.02 31.21
C PRO A 68 19.01 30.44 31.83
N GLN A 69 19.16 29.12 31.78
CA GLN A 69 20.38 28.42 32.16
C GLN A 69 21.13 27.96 30.91
N LEU A 70 21.94 28.87 30.36
CA LEU A 70 22.74 28.66 29.14
C LEU A 70 23.63 27.40 29.20
N THR A 71 24.07 27.00 30.40
CA THR A 71 24.91 25.82 30.64
C THR A 71 24.15 24.49 30.61
N GLN A 72 22.81 24.51 30.69
CA GLN A 72 21.97 23.30 30.68
C GLN A 72 21.20 23.09 29.38
N VAL A 73 21.28 24.02 28.42
CA VAL A 73 20.55 23.93 27.15
C VAL A 73 20.97 22.68 26.36
N LEU A 74 22.27 22.37 26.34
CA LEU A 74 22.79 21.17 25.70
C LEU A 74 24.04 20.68 26.45
N PRO A 75 23.92 19.68 27.33
CA PRO A 75 25.08 19.12 28.00
C PRO A 75 25.91 18.28 27.00
N ASN A 76 27.24 18.35 27.14
CA ASN A 76 28.19 17.77 26.18
C ASN A 76 28.00 16.27 25.92
N ASN A 77 27.55 15.51 26.92
CA ASN A 77 27.28 14.08 26.80
C ASN A 77 26.08 13.79 25.89
N ILE A 78 25.00 14.59 25.96
CA ILE A 78 23.84 14.44 25.09
C ILE A 78 24.21 14.84 23.66
N ALA A 79 24.97 15.93 23.49
CA ALA A 79 25.48 16.33 22.17
C ALA A 79 26.33 15.23 21.53
N ALA A 80 27.26 14.63 22.28
CA ALA A 80 28.08 13.52 21.82
C ALA A 80 27.26 12.26 21.50
N SER A 81 26.23 11.95 22.30
CA SER A 81 25.31 10.84 22.04
C SER A 81 24.52 11.04 20.75
N ILE A 82 23.95 12.23 20.55
CA ILE A 82 23.21 12.57 19.33
C ILE A 82 24.12 12.52 18.10
N LEU A 83 25.37 12.99 18.22
CA LEU A 83 26.36 12.84 17.15
C LEU A 83 26.64 11.36 16.84
N GLY A 84 26.67 10.49 17.84
CA GLY A 84 26.75 9.03 17.66
C GLY A 84 25.52 8.45 16.97
N GLU A 85 24.32 8.89 17.33
CA GLU A 85 23.06 8.45 16.72
C GLU A 85 22.89 8.93 15.26
N LEU A 86 23.45 10.09 14.93
CA LEU A 86 23.47 10.68 13.58
C LEU A 86 24.71 10.28 12.76
N SER A 87 25.66 9.57 13.35
CA SER A 87 26.82 9.05 12.62
C SER A 87 26.42 7.81 11.81
N PRO A 88 27.20 7.44 10.76
CA PRO A 88 26.95 6.22 10.01
C PRO A 88 26.91 4.99 10.93
N GLY A 89 25.77 4.27 10.96
CA GLY A 89 25.52 3.14 11.86
C GLY A 89 24.83 3.50 13.18
N GLY A 90 24.58 4.79 13.45
CA GLY A 90 23.75 5.26 14.56
C GLY A 90 22.26 5.00 14.35
N ALA A 91 21.48 5.05 15.44
CA ALA A 91 20.07 4.69 15.47
C ALA A 91 19.19 5.49 14.48
N LEU A 92 19.54 6.74 14.20
CA LEU A 92 18.77 7.63 13.32
C LEU A 92 19.26 7.59 11.85
N MET A 93 20.46 7.06 11.59
CA MET A 93 21.01 6.87 10.24
C MET A 93 20.63 5.54 9.59
N GLN A 94 19.60 4.87 10.11
CA GLN A 94 19.13 3.58 9.62
C GLN A 94 18.27 3.76 8.37
N GLY A 95 18.88 4.07 7.21
CA GLY A 95 18.13 4.07 5.95
C GLY A 95 18.71 4.83 4.76
N CYS A 96 19.74 5.66 4.92
CA CYS A 96 20.33 6.37 3.76
C CYS A 96 21.42 5.54 3.05
N MET A 97 21.21 4.23 2.95
CA MET A 97 21.97 3.39 2.03
C MET A 97 20.94 2.80 1.06
N SER A 98 20.51 3.61 0.10
CA SER A 98 20.12 3.05 -1.19
C SER A 98 21.36 2.35 -1.74
N ARG A 99 21.58 1.11 -1.29
CA ARG A 99 22.59 0.21 -1.86
C ARG A 99 22.39 0.29 -3.37
N GLU A 100 23.42 0.66 -4.11
CA GLU A 100 23.38 0.72 -5.56
C GLU A 100 23.23 -0.71 -6.09
N LEU A 101 22.01 -1.24 -6.05
CA LEU A 101 21.65 -2.60 -6.47
C LEU A 101 22.12 -2.84 -7.92
N HIS A 102 22.19 -1.77 -8.72
CA HIS A 102 22.70 -1.77 -10.09
C HIS A 102 24.16 -2.26 -10.20
N GLN A 103 25.00 -2.06 -9.18
CA GLN A 103 26.39 -2.54 -9.18
C GLN A 103 26.53 -3.94 -8.54
N MET A 104 25.53 -4.39 -7.78
CA MET A 104 25.59 -5.68 -7.09
C MET A 104 25.05 -6.84 -7.94
N VAL A 105 24.14 -6.60 -8.89
CA VAL A 105 23.49 -7.66 -9.68
C VAL A 105 23.89 -7.52 -11.14
N SER A 106 24.32 -8.62 -11.77
CA SER A 106 24.69 -8.61 -13.19
C SER A 106 23.50 -8.21 -14.07
N PRO A 107 23.73 -7.50 -15.20
CA PRO A 107 22.65 -7.06 -16.07
C PRO A 107 21.83 -8.23 -16.63
N ASP A 108 22.43 -9.40 -16.81
CA ASP A 108 21.76 -10.60 -17.28
C ASP A 108 20.70 -11.11 -16.28
N ILE A 109 21.04 -11.13 -14.99
CA ILE A 109 20.10 -11.54 -13.92
C ILE A 109 18.97 -10.51 -13.80
N GLN A 110 19.27 -9.22 -13.96
CA GLN A 110 18.24 -8.16 -13.95
C GLN A 110 17.24 -8.35 -15.10
N LEU A 111 17.73 -8.68 -16.29
CA LEU A 111 16.89 -8.93 -17.46
C LEU A 111 16.06 -10.22 -17.30
N GLU A 112 16.66 -11.30 -16.81
CA GLU A 112 15.95 -12.56 -16.50
C GLU A 112 14.85 -12.31 -15.45
N LEU A 113 15.15 -11.55 -14.38
CA LEU A 113 14.20 -11.20 -13.34
C LEU A 113 13.06 -10.32 -13.88
N LYS A 114 13.35 -9.33 -14.73
CA LYS A 114 12.32 -8.50 -15.38
C LYS A 114 11.36 -9.34 -16.22
N HIS A 115 11.87 -10.33 -16.97
CA HIS A 115 11.03 -11.25 -17.72
C HIS A 115 10.15 -12.12 -16.81
N LEU A 116 10.70 -12.62 -15.70
CA LEU A 116 9.93 -13.35 -14.70
C LEU A 116 8.82 -12.48 -14.10
N TYR A 117 9.10 -11.23 -13.74
CA TYR A 117 8.10 -10.29 -13.23
C TYR A 117 6.97 -10.07 -14.25
N ASN A 118 7.30 -9.77 -15.49
CA ASN A 118 6.28 -9.58 -16.53
C ASN A 118 5.40 -10.82 -16.71
N ALA A 119 6.02 -12.02 -16.72
CA ALA A 119 5.29 -13.27 -16.85
C ALA A 119 4.37 -13.54 -15.64
N VAL A 120 4.86 -13.38 -14.41
CA VAL A 120 4.05 -13.54 -13.19
C VAL A 120 2.94 -12.51 -13.12
N CYS A 121 3.22 -11.24 -13.43
CA CYS A 121 2.22 -10.18 -13.43
C CYS A 121 1.09 -10.47 -14.42
N GLU A 122 1.38 -10.96 -15.64
CA GLU A 122 0.32 -11.33 -16.58
C GLU A 122 -0.48 -12.55 -16.11
N LEU A 123 0.16 -13.59 -15.57
CA LEU A 123 -0.53 -14.74 -15.00
C LEU A 123 -1.44 -14.31 -13.83
N LEU A 124 -0.93 -13.46 -12.95
CA LEU A 124 -1.69 -12.90 -11.83
C LEU A 124 -2.83 -12.00 -12.31
N ARG A 125 -2.62 -11.17 -13.34
CA ARG A 125 -3.68 -10.35 -13.93
C ARG A 125 -4.83 -11.23 -14.41
N HIS A 126 -4.52 -12.32 -15.11
CA HIS A 126 -5.53 -13.29 -15.53
C HIS A 126 -6.17 -14.03 -14.33
N PHE A 127 -5.40 -14.38 -13.31
CA PHE A 127 -5.91 -14.98 -12.08
C PHE A 127 -6.89 -14.05 -11.36
N TRP A 128 -6.50 -12.81 -11.10
CA TRP A 128 -7.33 -11.82 -10.41
C TRP A 128 -8.55 -11.43 -11.24
N SER A 129 -8.47 -11.46 -12.58
CA SER A 129 -9.65 -11.28 -13.45
C SER A 129 -10.74 -12.34 -13.27
N CYS A 130 -10.42 -13.49 -12.66
CA CYS A 130 -11.40 -14.51 -12.33
C CYS A 130 -12.21 -14.18 -11.07
N PHE A 131 -11.80 -13.18 -10.29
CA PHE A 131 -12.45 -12.77 -9.06
C PHE A 131 -13.14 -11.41 -9.22
N PRO A 132 -14.40 -11.25 -8.76
CA PRO A 132 -15.26 -12.28 -8.12
C PRO A 132 -15.72 -13.36 -9.10
N THR A 133 -15.76 -14.62 -8.63
CA THR A 133 -16.20 -15.79 -9.43
C THR A 133 -17.72 -15.80 -9.56
N THR A 134 -18.26 -14.94 -10.42
CA THR A 134 -19.70 -14.78 -10.65
C THR A 134 -20.31 -15.85 -11.56
N SER A 135 -19.48 -16.59 -12.30
CA SER A 135 -19.90 -17.61 -13.28
C SER A 135 -19.08 -18.89 -13.12
N LYS A 136 -19.69 -20.05 -13.40
CA LYS A 136 -19.02 -21.37 -13.41
C LYS A 136 -17.77 -21.39 -14.30
N PHE A 137 -17.80 -20.66 -15.42
CA PHE A 137 -16.64 -20.51 -16.30
C PHE A 137 -15.44 -19.86 -15.59
N LEU A 138 -15.69 -18.84 -14.77
CA LEU A 138 -14.63 -18.16 -14.01
C LEU A 138 -14.11 -19.04 -12.87
N GLU A 139 -14.94 -19.93 -12.30
CA GLU A 139 -14.47 -20.92 -11.32
C GLU A 139 -13.50 -21.91 -11.95
N GLU A 140 -13.86 -22.51 -13.09
CA GLU A 140 -12.99 -23.45 -13.82
C GLU A 140 -11.72 -22.77 -14.30
N LYS A 141 -11.82 -21.51 -14.75
CA LYS A 141 -10.66 -20.70 -15.13
C LYS A 141 -9.75 -20.41 -13.94
N ALA A 142 -10.30 -20.12 -12.76
CA ALA A 142 -9.51 -19.90 -11.55
C ALA A 142 -8.72 -21.16 -11.13
N VAL A 143 -9.33 -22.35 -11.22
CA VAL A 143 -8.66 -23.63 -10.95
C VAL A 143 -7.51 -23.86 -11.94
N ARG A 144 -7.79 -23.73 -13.25
CA ARG A 144 -6.75 -23.86 -14.29
C ARG A 144 -5.62 -22.84 -14.12
N MET A 145 -5.95 -21.63 -13.67
CA MET A 145 -4.96 -20.58 -13.47
C MET A 145 -4.08 -20.89 -12.26
N LYS A 146 -4.63 -21.43 -11.17
CA LYS A 146 -3.85 -21.91 -10.03
C LYS A 146 -2.84 -22.98 -10.46
N ASP A 147 -3.26 -23.96 -11.24
CA ASP A 147 -2.34 -24.99 -11.76
C ASP A 147 -1.25 -24.39 -12.66
N SER A 148 -1.60 -23.36 -13.44
CA SER A 148 -0.65 -22.65 -14.29
C SER A 148 0.38 -21.86 -13.48
N LEU A 149 -0.03 -21.25 -12.36
CA LEU A 149 0.85 -20.56 -11.43
C LEU A 149 1.83 -21.53 -10.76
N GLU A 150 1.36 -22.70 -10.32
CA GLU A 150 2.23 -23.73 -9.73
C GLU A 150 3.26 -24.24 -10.73
N ARG A 151 2.82 -24.54 -11.97
CA ARG A 151 3.74 -24.95 -13.03
C ARG A 151 4.78 -23.87 -13.32
N PHE A 152 4.39 -22.60 -13.34
CA PHE A 152 5.33 -21.49 -13.51
C PHE A 152 6.34 -21.42 -12.34
N GLN A 153 5.87 -21.58 -11.11
CA GLN A 153 6.72 -21.56 -9.92
C GLN A 153 7.80 -22.66 -9.98
N TYR A 154 7.42 -23.91 -10.29
CA TYR A 154 8.37 -25.01 -10.39
C TYR A 154 9.28 -24.91 -11.62
N ALA A 155 8.74 -24.52 -12.79
CA ALA A 155 9.50 -24.56 -14.04
C ALA A 155 10.41 -23.34 -14.26
N LYS A 156 10.08 -22.18 -13.70
CA LYS A 156 10.76 -20.91 -13.99
C LYS A 156 11.29 -20.20 -12.75
N LEU A 157 10.51 -20.16 -11.66
CA LEU A 157 10.93 -19.43 -10.45
C LEU A 157 11.99 -20.20 -9.65
N LEU A 158 11.79 -21.51 -9.45
CA LEU A 158 12.70 -22.34 -8.66
C LEU A 158 14.12 -22.40 -9.25
N PRO A 159 14.33 -22.61 -10.57
CA PRO A 159 15.67 -22.62 -11.15
C PRO A 159 16.41 -21.29 -11.00
N VAL A 160 15.69 -20.17 -11.12
CA VAL A 160 16.29 -18.83 -10.96
C VAL A 160 16.63 -18.57 -9.49
N LYS A 161 15.80 -19.04 -8.55
CA LYS A 161 16.09 -18.97 -7.12
C LYS A 161 17.37 -19.74 -6.78
N GLU A 162 17.51 -20.97 -7.27
CA GLU A 162 18.71 -21.79 -7.05
C GLU A 162 19.96 -21.12 -7.65
N LYS A 163 19.85 -20.58 -8.88
CA LYS A 163 20.94 -19.79 -9.48
C LYS A 163 21.35 -18.62 -8.59
N ILE A 164 20.39 -17.82 -8.11
CA ILE A 164 20.64 -16.65 -7.26
C ILE A 164 21.25 -17.04 -5.90
N GLN A 165 20.86 -18.18 -5.34
CA GLN A 165 21.44 -18.71 -4.10
C GLN A 165 22.93 -19.05 -4.26
N ASN A 166 23.33 -19.58 -5.42
CA ASN A 166 24.73 -19.90 -5.71
C ASN A 166 25.64 -18.65 -5.74
N TYR A 167 25.09 -17.47 -6.01
CA TYR A 167 25.82 -16.20 -6.03
C TYR A 167 25.88 -15.49 -4.67
N HIS A 168 25.31 -16.06 -3.60
CA HIS A 168 25.32 -15.52 -2.24
C HIS A 168 24.94 -14.02 -2.15
N TYR A 169 23.97 -13.56 -2.95
CA TYR A 169 23.50 -12.19 -2.84
C TYR A 169 22.91 -11.93 -1.45
N THR A 170 23.31 -10.82 -0.81
CA THR A 170 22.78 -10.41 0.51
C THR A 170 21.33 -9.94 0.48
N VAL A 171 20.74 -9.79 -0.72
CA VAL A 171 19.40 -9.27 -0.94
C VAL A 171 18.51 -10.38 -1.50
N ASN A 172 17.33 -10.55 -0.91
CA ASN A 172 16.33 -11.50 -1.43
C ASN A 172 15.63 -10.91 -2.66
N LEU A 173 16.16 -11.21 -3.85
CA LEU A 173 15.64 -10.70 -5.13
C LEU A 173 14.31 -11.36 -5.56
N VAL A 174 14.04 -12.58 -5.11
CA VAL A 174 12.88 -13.39 -5.55
C VAL A 174 11.74 -13.36 -4.54
N GLY A 175 11.99 -12.95 -3.31
CA GLY A 175 11.01 -12.99 -2.22
C GLY A 175 9.72 -12.22 -2.49
N HIS A 176 9.79 -11.11 -3.24
CA HIS A 176 8.57 -10.40 -3.63
C HIS A 176 7.72 -11.19 -4.64
N LEU A 177 8.33 -11.87 -5.62
CA LEU A 177 7.62 -12.77 -6.54
C LEU A 177 6.95 -13.93 -5.79
N GLU A 178 7.64 -14.49 -4.79
CA GLU A 178 7.08 -15.54 -3.93
C GLU A 178 5.87 -15.01 -3.14
N ALA A 179 5.98 -13.83 -2.53
CA ALA A 179 4.88 -13.20 -1.80
C ALA A 179 3.66 -12.91 -2.70
N MET A 180 3.88 -12.50 -3.96
CA MET A 180 2.79 -12.29 -4.93
C MET A 180 2.06 -13.61 -5.26
N LEU A 181 2.79 -14.70 -5.45
CA LEU A 181 2.21 -16.03 -5.69
C LEU A 181 1.48 -16.55 -4.45
N GLU A 182 2.07 -16.40 -3.26
CA GLU A 182 1.46 -16.80 -2.00
C GLU A 182 0.13 -16.07 -1.74
N ALA A 183 0.07 -14.77 -2.02
CA ALA A 183 -1.17 -14.00 -1.93
C ALA A 183 -2.28 -14.55 -2.85
N ALA A 184 -1.91 -14.98 -4.07
CA ALA A 184 -2.84 -15.60 -5.00
C ALA A 184 -3.31 -16.98 -4.49
N TYR A 185 -2.40 -17.82 -3.99
CA TYR A 185 -2.76 -19.12 -3.40
C TYR A 185 -3.64 -18.96 -2.16
N ASN A 186 -3.34 -18.01 -1.28
CA ASN A 186 -4.16 -17.69 -0.11
C ASN A 186 -5.58 -17.28 -0.52
N LYS A 187 -5.71 -16.41 -1.54
CA LYS A 187 -7.03 -16.06 -2.08
C LYS A 187 -7.77 -17.29 -2.60
N PHE A 188 -7.10 -18.13 -3.38
CA PHE A 188 -7.70 -19.33 -3.95
C PHE A 188 -8.16 -20.32 -2.87
N ASN A 189 -7.33 -20.56 -1.86
CA ASN A 189 -7.63 -21.45 -0.73
C ASN A 189 -8.85 -20.95 0.06
N VAL A 190 -8.89 -19.65 0.40
CA VAL A 190 -10.04 -19.04 1.08
C VAL A 190 -11.32 -19.18 0.25
N TRP A 191 -11.23 -18.98 -1.07
CA TRP A 191 -12.38 -19.18 -1.95
C TRP A 191 -12.81 -20.65 -2.03
N GLN A 192 -11.86 -21.59 -2.14
CA GLN A 192 -12.12 -23.02 -2.20
C GLN A 192 -12.79 -23.53 -0.92
N MET A 193 -12.31 -23.10 0.26
CA MET A 193 -12.92 -23.42 1.55
C MET A 193 -14.35 -22.90 1.65
N LYS A 194 -14.61 -21.64 1.26
CA LYS A 194 -15.96 -21.06 1.22
C LYS A 194 -16.89 -21.78 0.24
N ARG A 195 -16.36 -22.37 -0.83
CA ARG A 195 -17.15 -23.15 -1.79
C ARG A 195 -17.52 -24.52 -1.22
N LEU A 196 -16.58 -25.19 -0.54
CA LEU A 196 -16.83 -26.47 0.13
C LEU A 196 -17.85 -26.30 1.27
N SER A 197 -17.76 -25.23 2.06
CA SER A 197 -18.72 -24.94 3.14
C SER A 197 -20.13 -24.59 2.67
N LYS A 198 -20.30 -24.16 1.41
CA LYS A 198 -21.63 -23.90 0.81
C LYS A 198 -22.28 -25.15 0.21
N LYS A 199 -21.52 -26.23 0.05
CA LYS A 199 -22.00 -27.51 -0.51
C LYS A 199 -22.32 -28.54 0.58
N SER A 200 -21.90 -28.28 1.82
CA SER A 200 -22.29 -29.05 3.02
C SER A 200 -23.54 -28.45 3.66
#